data_AF-A0A1Y1T7Z5-F1
#
_entry.id   AF-A0A1Y1T7Z5-F1
#
_cell.length_a   1.000
_cell.length_b   1.000
_cell.length_c   1.000
_cell.angle_alpha   90.00
_cell.angle_beta   90.00
_cell.angle_gamma   90.00
#
_symmetry.space_group_name_H-M   'P 1'
#
loop_
_entity.id
_entity.type
_entity.pdbx_description
1 polymer ?
#
loop_
_entity_poly.entity_id
_entity_poly.type
_entity_poly.pdbx_seq_one_letter_code
_entity_poly.pdbx_strand_id
1 'polypeptide(L)'
;MKPLENIKAQKLLNKIQRDLMRNGIITNTLIEDLKELRTYVVDEGQPLLAKVIRLTFEHVEEYQSFNIAIPEDDPIEDDEENQEVRVEDEVTGQESLAYLFSLMEDHTNKVNEIELRDYIQAFTEYAEEN
;
A
#
# COMPACT_ATOMS: atom_id res chain seq x y z
N MET A 1 -6.97 -4.50 -13.79
CA MET A 1 -5.72 -3.92 -14.34
C MET A 1 -4.90 -4.93 -15.18
N LYS A 2 -3.77 -4.54 -15.78
CA LYS A 2 -2.78 -5.46 -16.37
C LYS A 2 -1.64 -5.71 -15.37
N PRO A 3 -0.93 -6.85 -15.42
CA PRO A 3 0.24 -7.07 -14.56
C PRO A 3 1.35 -6.05 -14.80
N LEU A 4 2.20 -5.83 -13.80
CA LEU A 4 3.42 -5.03 -13.91
C LEU A 4 4.46 -5.82 -14.72
N GLU A 5 4.90 -5.33 -15.87
CA GLU A 5 5.81 -6.09 -16.76
C GLU A 5 7.29 -5.72 -16.55
N ASN A 6 7.55 -4.52 -16.03
CA ASN A 6 8.89 -3.98 -15.86
C ASN A 6 9.65 -4.75 -14.78
N ILE A 7 10.63 -5.53 -15.20
CA ILE A 7 11.48 -6.32 -14.31
C ILE A 7 12.18 -5.47 -13.25
N LYS A 8 12.56 -4.21 -13.56
CA LYS A 8 13.16 -3.31 -12.58
C LYS A 8 12.14 -2.89 -11.53
N ALA A 9 10.91 -2.57 -11.94
CA ALA A 9 9.82 -2.23 -11.02
C ALA A 9 9.51 -3.40 -10.07
N GLN A 10 9.36 -4.61 -10.62
CA GLN A 10 9.14 -5.84 -9.81
C GLN A 10 10.29 -6.07 -8.81
N LYS A 11 11.54 -5.95 -9.26
CA LYS A 11 12.72 -6.11 -8.39
C LYS A 11 12.80 -5.04 -7.31
N LEU A 12 12.41 -3.82 -7.63
CA LEU A 12 12.41 -2.70 -6.70
C LEU A 12 11.31 -2.87 -5.65
N LEU A 13 10.10 -3.26 -6.04
CA LEU A 13 9.03 -3.59 -5.09
C LEU A 13 9.46 -4.73 -4.14
N ASN A 14 10.04 -5.80 -4.68
CA ASN A 14 10.60 -6.90 -3.88
C ASN A 14 11.77 -6.48 -2.97
N LYS A 15 12.54 -5.45 -3.36
CA LYS A 15 13.57 -4.86 -2.49
C LYS A 15 12.91 -4.10 -1.34
N ILE A 16 11.96 -3.21 -1.65
CA ILE A 16 11.23 -2.40 -0.67
C ILE A 16 10.58 -3.30 0.40
N GLN A 17 9.84 -4.33 -0.02
CA GLN A 17 9.22 -5.29 0.89
C GLN A 17 10.24 -5.97 1.81
N ARG A 18 11.36 -6.45 1.26
CA ARG A 18 12.41 -7.11 2.06
C ARG A 18 13.10 -6.16 3.03
N ASP A 19 13.35 -4.93 2.61
CA ASP A 19 13.98 -3.91 3.46
C ASP A 19 13.04 -3.52 4.61
N LEU A 20 11.74 -3.34 4.33
CA LEU A 20 10.70 -3.10 5.34
C LEU A 20 10.67 -4.24 6.36
N MET A 21 10.62 -5.50 5.91
CA MET A 21 10.53 -6.66 6.82
C MET A 21 11.79 -6.85 7.68
N ARG A 22 12.96 -6.41 7.21
CA ARG A 22 14.23 -6.57 7.94
C ARG A 22 14.55 -5.41 8.88
N ASN A 23 14.24 -4.20 8.44
CA ASN A 23 14.74 -2.97 9.07
C ASN A 23 13.60 -2.10 9.62
N GLY A 24 12.34 -2.46 9.36
CA GLY A 24 11.20 -1.59 9.58
C GLY A 24 11.17 -0.41 8.62
N ILE A 25 10.42 0.63 8.98
CA ILE A 25 10.27 1.83 8.16
C ILE A 25 11.51 2.71 8.29
N ILE A 26 12.35 2.71 7.26
CA ILE A 26 13.46 3.66 7.10
C ILE A 26 13.02 4.74 6.11
N THR A 27 12.49 5.87 6.61
CA THR A 27 11.76 6.89 5.84
C THR A 27 12.50 7.36 4.58
N ASN A 28 13.75 7.82 4.73
CA ASN A 28 14.53 8.34 3.60
C ASN A 28 14.68 7.32 2.47
N THR A 29 15.08 6.09 2.82
CA THR A 29 15.26 5.01 1.83
C THR A 29 13.94 4.61 1.18
N LEU A 30 12.88 4.52 1.98
CA LEU A 30 11.55 4.17 1.49
C LEU A 30 11.02 5.22 0.49
N ILE A 31 11.14 6.51 0.82
CA ILE A 31 10.68 7.61 -0.04
C ILE A 31 11.45 7.61 -1.37
N GLU A 32 12.77 7.45 -1.35
CA GLU A 32 13.60 7.39 -2.56
C GLU A 32 13.21 6.19 -3.45
N ASP A 33 13.10 5.00 -2.86
CA ASP A 33 12.73 3.79 -3.59
C ASP A 33 11.30 3.89 -4.17
N LEU A 34 10.34 4.47 -3.45
CA LEU A 34 8.97 4.67 -3.94
C LEU A 34 8.90 5.71 -5.06
N LYS A 35 9.67 6.81 -4.96
CA LYS A 35 9.79 7.81 -6.03
C LYS A 35 10.36 7.18 -7.31
N GLU A 36 11.37 6.31 -7.20
CA GLU A 36 11.90 5.54 -8.33
C GLU A 36 10.88 4.52 -8.86
N LEU A 37 10.23 3.73 -7.98
CA LEU A 37 9.23 2.75 -8.40
C LEU A 37 8.11 3.41 -9.22
N ARG A 38 7.68 4.59 -8.79
CA ARG A 38 6.64 5.36 -9.48
C ARG A 38 7.02 5.70 -10.92
N THR A 39 8.29 5.99 -11.23
CA THR A 39 8.67 6.32 -12.62
C THR A 39 8.41 5.14 -13.55
N TYR A 40 8.77 3.92 -13.12
CA TYR A 40 8.51 2.72 -13.91
C TYR A 40 7.01 2.46 -14.09
N VAL A 41 6.22 2.61 -13.02
CA VAL A 41 4.78 2.36 -13.02
C VAL A 41 4.03 3.38 -13.91
N VAL A 42 4.48 4.63 -13.94
CA VAL A 42 3.94 5.66 -14.84
C VAL A 42 4.26 5.33 -16.30
N ASP A 43 5.49 4.91 -16.60
CA ASP A 43 5.90 4.53 -17.95
C ASP A 43 5.09 3.34 -18.50
N GLU A 44 4.64 2.43 -17.62
CA GLU A 44 3.76 1.32 -17.98
C GLU A 44 2.27 1.68 -18.07
N GLY A 45 1.89 2.93 -17.77
CA GLY A 45 0.50 3.37 -17.83
C GLY A 45 -0.40 2.73 -16.78
N GLN A 46 0.11 2.57 -15.54
CA GLN A 46 -0.61 2.00 -14.41
C GLN A 46 -1.07 3.10 -13.42
N PRO A 47 -2.15 3.85 -13.72
CA PRO A 47 -2.49 5.07 -12.99
C PRO A 47 -2.89 4.83 -11.54
N LEU A 48 -3.53 3.70 -11.22
CA LEU A 48 -3.90 3.37 -9.84
C LEU A 48 -2.65 3.20 -8.98
N LEU A 49 -1.73 2.31 -9.36
CA LEU A 49 -0.45 2.12 -8.67
C LEU A 49 0.34 3.42 -8.57
N ALA A 50 0.43 4.19 -9.66
CA ALA A 50 1.15 5.46 -9.66
C ALA A 50 0.55 6.48 -8.67
N LYS A 51 -0.77 6.42 -8.42
CA LYS A 51 -1.45 7.25 -7.42
C LYS A 51 -1.21 6.74 -6.01
N VAL A 52 -1.37 5.44 -5.76
CA VAL A 52 -1.14 4.84 -4.43
C VAL A 52 0.30 5.07 -3.99
N ILE A 53 1.29 4.71 -4.83
CA ILE A 53 2.72 4.90 -4.52
C ILE A 53 3.04 6.36 -4.18
N ARG A 54 2.43 7.29 -4.91
CA ARG A 54 2.59 8.73 -4.65
C ARG A 54 2.10 9.10 -3.26
N LEU A 55 0.86 8.73 -2.95
CA LEU A 55 0.27 9.02 -1.64
C LEU A 55 1.06 8.36 -0.51
N THR A 56 1.54 7.13 -0.73
CA THR A 56 2.39 6.43 0.26
C THR A 56 3.65 7.22 0.59
N PHE A 57 4.42 7.68 -0.41
CA PHE A 57 5.63 8.43 -0.08
C PHE A 57 5.34 9.85 0.43
N GLU A 58 4.27 10.51 -0.04
CA GLU A 58 3.86 11.84 0.46
C GLU A 58 3.47 11.75 1.94
N HIS A 59 2.73 10.71 2.32
CA HIS A 59 2.35 10.45 3.71
C HIS A 59 3.58 10.23 4.60
N VAL A 60 4.49 9.34 4.18
CA VAL A 60 5.71 9.07 4.96
C VAL A 60 6.62 10.30 5.04
N GLU A 61 6.67 11.11 3.97
CA GLU A 61 7.44 12.36 3.93
C GLU A 61 6.87 13.42 4.88
N GLU A 62 5.54 13.58 4.95
CA GLU A 62 4.88 14.55 5.82
C GLU A 62 4.93 14.13 7.30
N TYR A 63 4.50 12.90 7.60
CA TYR A 63 4.28 12.46 8.98
C TYR A 63 5.47 11.72 9.60
N GLN A 64 6.53 11.46 8.82
CA GLN A 64 7.72 10.72 9.25
C GLN A 64 7.41 9.33 9.83
N SER A 65 6.25 8.77 9.46
CA SER A 65 5.70 7.50 9.92
C SER A 65 4.67 7.01 8.89
N PHE A 66 4.21 5.77 9.04
CA PHE A 66 3.07 5.26 8.29
C PHE A 66 1.88 5.11 9.24
N ASN A 67 0.85 5.93 9.07
CA ASN A 67 -0.26 6.08 10.01
C ASN A 67 -1.62 5.75 9.36
N ILE A 68 -1.60 4.98 8.29
CA ILE A 68 -2.80 4.47 7.65
C ILE A 68 -3.03 3.05 8.18
N ALA A 69 -4.24 2.78 8.66
CA ALA A 69 -4.62 1.44 9.07
C ALA A 69 -4.86 0.54 7.85
N ILE A 70 -4.84 -0.77 8.05
CA ILE A 70 -5.35 -1.70 7.04
C ILE A 70 -6.85 -1.38 6.86
N PRO A 71 -7.34 -1.11 5.63
CA PRO A 71 -8.76 -0.94 5.38
C PRO A 71 -9.52 -2.15 5.92
N GLU A 72 -10.60 -1.91 6.66
CA GLU A 72 -11.44 -3.01 7.13
C GLU A 72 -12.12 -3.67 5.93
N ASP A 73 -12.17 -5.01 5.93
CA ASP A 73 -13.09 -5.74 5.05
C ASP A 73 -14.50 -5.33 5.49
N ASP A 74 -15.14 -4.41 4.77
CA ASP A 74 -16.59 -4.23 4.90
C ASP A 74 -17.21 -5.61 4.68
N PRO A 75 -18.00 -6.15 5.63
CA PRO A 75 -18.61 -7.45 5.44
C PRO A 75 -19.45 -7.39 4.18
N ILE A 76 -19.05 -8.17 3.17
CA ILE A 76 -19.86 -8.38 1.98
C ILE A 76 -21.25 -8.79 2.49
N GLU A 77 -22.28 -8.03 2.12
CA GLU A 77 -23.70 -8.27 2.47
C GLU A 77 -24.18 -9.65 1.91
N ASP A 78 -23.62 -10.77 2.37
CA ASP A 78 -24.15 -12.12 2.10
C ASP A 78 -23.53 -13.25 2.95
N ASP A 79 -22.72 -12.97 3.99
CA ASP A 79 -22.23 -14.02 4.89
C ASP A 79 -22.34 -13.60 6.37
N GLU A 80 -23.56 -13.69 6.90
CA GLU A 80 -23.89 -13.48 8.33
C GLU A 80 -23.20 -14.49 9.27
N GLU A 81 -22.42 -15.46 8.78
CA GLU A 81 -21.81 -16.51 9.61
C GLU A 81 -20.30 -16.35 9.88
N ASN A 82 -19.61 -15.35 9.32
CA ASN A 82 -18.15 -15.22 9.42
C ASN A 82 -17.65 -13.91 10.01
N GLN A 83 -18.37 -13.34 10.98
CA GLN A 83 -17.81 -12.32 11.89
C GLN A 83 -16.78 -12.96 12.84
N GLU A 84 -15.63 -13.37 12.30
CA GLU A 84 -14.44 -13.51 13.13
C GLU A 84 -14.08 -12.12 13.64
N VAL A 85 -14.36 -11.88 14.92
CA VAL A 85 -13.81 -10.78 15.69
C VAL A 85 -12.29 -10.92 15.62
N ARG A 86 -11.66 -10.27 14.64
CA ARG A 86 -10.22 -10.11 14.62
C ARG A 86 -9.88 -9.33 15.89
N VAL A 87 -9.18 -10.02 16.78
CA VAL A 87 -8.63 -9.43 18.00
C VAL A 87 -7.82 -8.22 17.55
N GLU A 88 -8.11 -7.05 18.12
CA GLU A 88 -7.36 -5.80 17.94
C GLU A 88 -5.93 -5.98 18.49
N ASP A 89 -5.11 -6.81 17.85
CA ASP A 89 -3.67 -6.60 17.92
C ASP A 89 -3.43 -5.23 17.25
N GLU A 90 -2.70 -4.34 17.92
CA GLU A 90 -2.35 -3.01 17.40
C GLU A 90 -1.65 -3.19 16.04
N VAL A 91 -2.40 -3.15 14.93
CA VAL A 91 -1.84 -3.23 13.58
C VAL A 91 -0.87 -2.06 13.45
N THR A 92 0.41 -2.38 13.40
CA THR A 92 1.46 -1.36 13.36
C THR A 92 1.52 -0.74 11.96
N GLY A 93 2.03 0.49 11.87
CA GLY A 93 2.27 1.13 10.57
C GLY A 93 3.14 0.29 9.63
N GLN A 94 4.04 -0.53 10.17
CA GLN A 94 4.85 -1.45 9.39
C GLN A 94 4.01 -2.59 8.78
N GLU A 95 3.08 -3.19 9.53
CA GLU A 95 2.22 -4.26 9.05
C GLU A 95 1.25 -3.77 7.99
N SER A 96 0.63 -2.60 8.21
CA SER A 96 -0.24 -1.99 7.20
C SER A 96 0.53 -1.65 5.91
N LEU A 97 1.74 -1.09 6.02
CA LEU A 97 2.57 -0.81 4.86
C LEU A 97 3.01 -2.09 4.12
N ALA A 98 3.34 -3.15 4.86
CA ALA A 98 3.67 -4.44 4.27
C ALA A 98 2.47 -5.04 3.52
N TYR A 99 1.27 -4.92 4.09
CA TYR A 99 0.03 -5.32 3.44
C TYR A 99 -0.19 -4.55 2.14
N LEU A 100 -0.11 -3.21 2.19
CA LEU A 100 -0.22 -2.36 1.01
C LEU A 100 0.74 -2.77 -0.13
N PHE A 101 1.98 -3.13 0.19
CA PHE A 101 2.93 -3.61 -0.83
C PHE A 101 2.59 -4.97 -1.41
N SER A 102 1.94 -5.85 -0.64
CA SER A 102 1.43 -7.13 -1.18
C SER A 102 0.28 -6.89 -2.16
N LEU A 103 -0.60 -5.93 -1.89
CA LEU A 103 -1.67 -5.52 -2.81
C LEU A 103 -1.10 -4.96 -4.12
N MET A 104 -0.01 -4.17 -4.05
CA MET A 104 0.67 -3.66 -5.23
C MET A 104 1.31 -4.77 -6.07
N GLU A 105 1.81 -5.83 -5.44
CA GLU A 105 2.43 -6.97 -6.11
C GLU A 105 1.41 -7.74 -6.96
N ASP A 106 0.21 -7.99 -6.43
CA ASP A 106 -0.90 -8.65 -7.14
C ASP A 106 -2.10 -7.70 -7.38
N HIS A 107 -1.83 -6.50 -7.88
CA HIS A 107 -2.84 -5.48 -8.18
C HIS A 107 -3.80 -5.86 -9.32
N THR A 108 -3.61 -7.02 -9.95
CA THR A 108 -4.54 -7.54 -10.97
C THR A 108 -5.71 -8.31 -10.38
N ASN A 109 -5.56 -8.77 -9.14
CA ASN A 109 -6.65 -9.30 -8.36
C ASN A 109 -7.69 -8.20 -8.12
N LYS A 110 -8.97 -8.52 -8.30
CA LYS A 110 -10.07 -7.55 -8.17
C LYS A 110 -10.22 -7.03 -6.74
N VAL A 111 -10.01 -7.89 -5.74
CA VAL A 111 -10.08 -7.52 -4.32
C VAL A 111 -8.94 -6.55 -4.00
N ASN A 112 -7.71 -6.89 -4.40
CA ASN A 112 -6.57 -6.00 -4.24
C ASN A 112 -6.76 -4.65 -4.96
N GLU A 113 -7.37 -4.64 -6.16
CA GLU A 113 -7.70 -3.39 -6.86
C GLU A 113 -8.68 -2.51 -6.07
N ILE A 114 -9.67 -3.12 -5.39
CA ILE A 114 -10.62 -2.42 -4.52
C ILE A 114 -9.90 -1.86 -3.30
N GLU A 115 -9.16 -2.70 -2.58
CA GLU A 115 -8.47 -2.27 -1.36
C GLU A 115 -7.39 -1.21 -1.62
N LEU A 116 -6.72 -1.24 -2.78
CA LEU A 116 -5.82 -0.15 -3.19
C LEU A 116 -6.55 1.19 -3.32
N ARG A 117 -7.84 1.20 -3.67
CA ARG A 117 -8.68 2.40 -3.70
C ARG A 117 -9.11 2.82 -2.30
N ASP A 118 -9.35 1.86 -1.42
CA ASP A 118 -9.67 2.14 -0.02
C ASP A 118 -8.46 2.77 0.70
N TYR A 119 -7.24 2.27 0.42
CA TYR A 119 -6.02 2.95 0.84
C TYR A 119 -5.92 4.38 0.31
N ILE A 120 -6.28 4.65 -0.95
CA ILE A 120 -6.29 6.02 -1.49
C ILE A 120 -7.26 6.91 -0.72
N GLN A 121 -8.44 6.39 -0.39
CA GLN A 121 -9.41 7.11 0.41
C GLN A 121 -8.86 7.39 1.81
N ALA A 122 -8.32 6.38 2.48
CA ALA A 122 -7.72 6.52 3.81
C ALA A 122 -6.57 7.53 3.85
N PHE A 123 -5.68 7.55 2.83
CA PHE A 123 -4.65 8.59 2.72
C PHE A 123 -5.25 9.99 2.60
N THR A 124 -6.34 10.14 1.86
CA THR A 124 -6.99 11.43 1.62
C THR A 124 -7.67 11.92 2.89
N GLU A 125 -8.44 11.05 3.55
CA GLU A 125 -9.11 11.34 4.82
C GLU A 125 -8.10 11.71 5.91
N TYR A 126 -7.04 10.92 6.07
CA TYR A 126 -6.00 11.21 7.06
C TYR A 126 -5.35 12.59 6.83
N ALA A 127 -5.09 12.95 5.57
CA ALA A 127 -4.51 14.25 5.21
C ALA A 127 -5.48 15.43 5.33
N GLU A 128 -6.79 15.20 5.37
CA GLU A 128 -7.79 16.24 5.65
C GLU A 128 -7.96 16.47 7.16
N GLU A 129 -7.70 15.44 7.96
CA GLU A 129 -7.86 15.47 9.43
C GLU A 129 -6.62 15.91 10.20
N ASN A 130 -5.44 16.00 9.56
CA ASN A 130 -4.15 16.33 10.18
C ASN A 130 -3.42 17.46 9.44
#